data_AF-A0A962V600-F1
#
_entry.id   AF-A0A962V600-F1
#
_cell.length_a   1.000
_cell.length_b   1.000
_cell.length_c   1.000
_cell.angle_alpha   90.00
_cell.angle_beta   90.00
_cell.angle_gamma   90.00
#
_symmetry.space_group_name_H-M   'P 1'
#
loop_
_entity.id
_entity.type
_entity.pdbx_description
1 polymer ?
#
loop_
_entity_poly.entity_id
_entity_poly.type
_entity_poly.pdbx_seq_one_letter_code
_entity_poly.pdbx_strand_id
1 'polypeptide(L)'
;SILNFVIAEALFEHYPKAREGELSRLRASLVKGDTLADAARAIELGDYLNLGSGELKSGGFRRDSILADALEALLAAVYLDSDFATCRALIRRLFGQQLAALPAADQLKDPKTRLQEALQARQQALPVYDVLAVSGEPHDQKFTVRCTIDNGLVTVAEGASRRKAEQEAARQALRQL
;
A
#
# COMPACT_ATOMS: atom_id res chain seq x y z
N SER A 1 9.91 4.68 14.38
CA SER A 1 9.47 3.78 15.47
C SER A 1 10.02 2.37 15.24
N ILE A 2 10.03 1.51 16.27
CA ILE A 2 10.43 0.10 16.15
C ILE A 2 9.56 -0.66 15.15
N LEU A 3 8.26 -0.33 15.09
CA LEU A 3 7.33 -0.84 14.09
C LEU A 3 7.82 -0.59 12.66
N ASN A 4 8.19 0.65 12.34
CA ASN A 4 8.70 1.01 11.02
C ASN A 4 9.92 0.18 10.60
N PHE A 5 10.83 -0.09 11.54
CA PHE A 5 12.03 -0.88 11.26
C PHE A 5 11.67 -2.34 10.98
N VAL A 6 10.89 -2.98 11.85
CA VAL A 6 10.51 -4.39 11.72
C VAL A 6 9.69 -4.64 10.45
N ILE A 7 8.78 -3.73 10.09
CA ILE A 7 8.01 -3.84 8.84
C ILE A 7 8.92 -3.66 7.62
N ALA A 8 9.84 -2.69 7.63
CA ALA A 8 10.80 -2.52 6.53
C ALA A 8 11.69 -3.75 6.34
N GLU A 9 12.19 -4.32 7.43
CA GLU A 9 12.97 -5.56 7.43
C GLU A 9 12.16 -6.73 6.86
N ALA A 10 10.92 -6.94 7.32
CA ALA A 10 10.05 -8.01 6.82
C ALA A 10 9.76 -7.87 5.31
N LEU A 11 9.56 -6.64 4.82
CA LEU A 11 9.36 -6.39 3.40
C LEU A 11 10.64 -6.65 2.58
N PHE A 12 11.81 -6.31 3.12
CA PHE A 12 13.09 -6.57 2.46
C PHE A 12 13.39 -8.08 2.40
N GLU A 13 13.14 -8.82 3.49
CA GLU A 13 13.23 -10.28 3.50
C GLU A 13 12.31 -10.92 2.45
N HIS A 14 11.09 -10.39 2.29
CA HIS A 14 10.10 -10.93 1.37
C HIS A 14 10.38 -10.54 -0.10
N TYR A 15 10.91 -9.34 -0.36
CA TYR A 15 11.21 -8.83 -1.70
C TYR A 15 12.65 -8.32 -1.83
N PRO A 16 13.66 -9.21 -1.76
CA PRO A 16 15.07 -8.80 -1.74
C PRO A 16 15.54 -8.11 -3.04
N LYS A 17 14.74 -8.18 -4.12
CA LYS A 17 15.04 -7.57 -5.43
C LYS A 17 14.13 -6.39 -5.77
N ALA A 18 13.20 -6.02 -4.90
CA ALA A 18 12.32 -4.87 -5.14
C ALA A 18 13.10 -3.56 -5.03
N ARG A 19 12.63 -2.53 -5.75
CA ARG A 19 13.23 -1.20 -5.70
C ARG A 19 12.84 -0.51 -4.39
N GLU A 20 13.69 0.39 -3.91
CA GLU A 20 13.44 1.18 -2.69
C GLU A 20 12.06 1.84 -2.71
N GLY A 21 11.68 2.52 -3.81
CA GLY A 21 10.38 3.18 -3.90
C GLY A 21 9.17 2.24 -3.90
N GLU A 22 9.34 0.94 -4.20
CA GLU A 22 8.29 -0.07 -4.07
C GLU A 22 8.14 -0.49 -2.60
N LEU A 23 9.26 -0.81 -1.95
CA LEU A 23 9.31 -1.16 -0.53
C LEU A 23 8.81 -0.02 0.36
N SER A 24 9.22 1.21 0.09
CA SER A 24 8.81 2.41 0.81
C SER A 24 7.30 2.65 0.71
N ARG A 25 6.69 2.42 -0.45
CA ARG A 25 5.23 2.52 -0.64
C ARG A 25 4.47 1.42 0.11
N LEU A 26 4.94 0.17 0.02
CA LEU A 26 4.34 -0.93 0.79
C LEU A 26 4.42 -0.67 2.29
N ARG A 27 5.60 -0.29 2.79
CA ARG A 27 5.79 0.04 4.20
C ARG A 27 4.82 1.10 4.64
N ALA A 28 4.72 2.22 3.90
CA ALA A 28 3.77 3.28 4.21
C ALA A 28 2.32 2.80 4.24
N SER A 29 1.92 1.87 3.37
CA SER A 29 0.58 1.28 3.42
C SER A 29 0.34 0.34 4.60
N LEU A 30 1.39 -0.29 5.15
CA LEU A 30 1.29 -1.18 6.31
C LEU A 30 1.35 -0.42 7.63
N VAL A 31 2.07 0.71 7.68
CA VAL A 31 2.29 1.49 8.91
C VAL A 31 1.44 2.76 8.99
N LYS A 32 0.34 2.81 8.22
CA LYS A 32 -0.62 3.93 8.26
C LYS A 32 -1.64 3.78 9.39
N GLY A 33 -2.20 4.90 9.84
CA GLY A 33 -3.15 4.97 10.96
C GLY A 33 -4.26 3.92 10.90
N ASP A 34 -4.96 3.79 9.78
CA ASP A 34 -6.04 2.79 9.64
C ASP A 34 -5.55 1.35 9.90
N THR A 35 -4.39 0.99 9.36
CA THR A 35 -3.85 -0.37 9.49
C THR A 35 -3.38 -0.64 10.92
N LEU A 36 -2.82 0.36 11.60
CA LEU A 36 -2.49 0.26 13.02
C LEU A 36 -3.75 0.15 13.88
N ALA A 37 -4.80 0.93 13.57
CA ALA A 37 -6.08 0.85 14.27
C ALA A 37 -6.73 -0.53 14.11
N ASP A 38 -6.66 -1.13 12.91
CA ASP A 38 -7.16 -2.49 12.67
C ASP A 38 -6.35 -3.54 13.44
N ALA A 39 -5.03 -3.42 13.49
CA ALA A 39 -4.18 -4.30 14.29
C ALA A 39 -4.48 -4.15 15.81
N ALA A 40 -4.76 -2.93 16.28
CA ALA A 40 -5.18 -2.69 17.66
C ALA A 40 -6.55 -3.30 17.97
N ARG A 41 -7.52 -3.21 17.04
CA ARG A 41 -8.84 -3.84 17.18
C ARG A 41 -8.76 -5.36 17.22
N ALA A 42 -7.88 -5.95 16.43
CA ALA A 42 -7.71 -7.40 16.38
C ALA A 42 -7.27 -8.02 17.72
N ILE A 43 -6.70 -7.21 18.62
CA ILE A 43 -6.34 -7.59 19.98
C ILE A 43 -7.23 -6.93 21.05
N GLU A 44 -8.35 -6.34 20.64
CA GLU A 44 -9.31 -5.65 21.52
C GLU A 44 -8.65 -4.56 22.39
N LEU A 45 -7.61 -3.90 21.87
CA LEU A 45 -6.79 -2.96 22.65
C LEU A 45 -7.61 -1.84 23.30
N GLY A 46 -8.68 -1.40 22.62
CA GLY A 46 -9.59 -0.35 23.08
C GLY A 46 -10.16 -0.60 24.48
N ASP A 47 -10.42 -1.86 24.82
CA ASP A 47 -11.05 -2.24 26.10
C ASP A 47 -10.09 -2.12 27.29
N TYR A 48 -8.78 -2.03 27.01
CA TYR A 48 -7.73 -1.87 28.01
C TYR A 48 -7.25 -0.42 28.14
N LEU A 49 -7.76 0.51 27.32
CA LEU A 49 -7.35 1.91 27.36
C LEU A 49 -7.94 2.62 28.57
N ASN A 50 -7.07 3.23 29.37
CA ASN A 50 -7.49 4.15 30.40
C ASN A 50 -7.78 5.53 29.79
N LEU A 51 -9.07 5.87 29.69
CA LEU A 51 -9.54 7.08 29.04
C LEU A 51 -10.33 7.94 30.04
N GLY A 52 -10.22 9.26 29.88
CA GLY A 52 -11.03 10.20 30.67
C GLY A 52 -12.54 9.98 30.42
N SER A 53 -13.37 10.32 31.40
CA SER A 53 -14.82 10.08 31.35
C SER A 53 -15.51 10.72 30.13
N GLY A 54 -15.04 11.89 29.68
CA GLY A 54 -15.53 12.53 28.46
C GLY A 54 -15.15 11.78 27.18
N GLU A 55 -13.93 11.23 27.14
CA GLU A 55 -13.41 10.49 25.99
C GLU A 55 -14.07 9.11 25.87
N LEU A 56 -14.33 8.44 26.99
CA LEU A 56 -15.12 7.20 27.01
C LEU A 56 -16.54 7.43 26.49
N LYS A 57 -17.21 8.50 26.95
CA LYS A 57 -18.57 8.84 26.53
C LYS A 57 -18.67 9.17 25.04
N SER A 58 -17.62 9.75 24.45
CA SER A 58 -17.56 10.07 23.03
C SER A 58 -17.10 8.89 22.16
N GLY A 59 -16.83 7.72 22.76
CA GLY A 59 -16.40 6.52 22.03
C GLY A 59 -14.92 6.51 21.64
N GLY A 60 -14.06 7.25 22.34
CA GLY A 60 -12.63 7.36 22.05
C GLY A 60 -11.90 6.01 22.01
N PHE A 61 -12.34 5.02 22.80
CA PHE A 61 -11.81 3.65 22.79
C PHE A 61 -11.96 2.93 21.43
N ARG A 62 -12.78 3.45 20.51
CA ARG A 62 -12.95 2.94 19.14
C ARG A 62 -12.30 3.83 18.07
N ARG A 63 -11.80 5.01 18.45
CA ARG A 63 -11.28 6.01 17.51
C ARG A 63 -9.96 5.54 16.93
N ASP A 64 -9.86 5.53 15.61
CA ASP A 64 -8.69 5.04 14.86
C ASP A 64 -7.39 5.68 15.30
N SER A 65 -7.38 7.01 15.48
CA SER A 65 -6.18 7.74 15.91
C SER A 65 -5.71 7.29 17.30
N ILE A 66 -6.64 7.14 18.26
CA ILE A 66 -6.30 6.72 19.63
C ILE A 66 -5.78 5.28 19.63
N LEU A 67 -6.43 4.39 18.89
CA LEU A 67 -6.02 3.00 18.78
C LEU A 67 -4.65 2.84 18.11
N ALA A 68 -4.39 3.61 17.05
CA ALA A 68 -3.11 3.59 16.36
C ALA A 68 -1.97 4.10 17.27
N ASP A 69 -2.19 5.24 17.94
CA ASP A 69 -1.21 5.82 18.87
C ASP A 69 -0.96 4.87 20.06
N ALA A 70 -2.02 4.28 20.61
CA ALA A 70 -1.92 3.32 21.71
C ALA A 70 -1.17 2.05 21.30
N LEU A 71 -1.35 1.56 20.07
CA LEU A 71 -0.61 0.39 19.57
C LEU A 71 0.88 0.70 19.45
N GLU A 72 1.27 1.86 18.89
CA GLU A 72 2.69 2.24 18.84
C GLU A 72 3.29 2.39 20.24
N ALA A 73 2.54 2.97 21.18
CA ALA A 73 2.96 3.09 22.58
C ALA A 73 3.13 1.72 23.25
N LEU A 74 2.21 0.79 23.01
CA LEU A 74 2.29 -0.59 23.51
C LEU A 74 3.53 -1.30 22.97
N LEU A 75 3.80 -1.19 21.67
CA LEU A 75 4.98 -1.81 21.06
C LEU A 75 6.29 -1.23 21.62
N ALA A 76 6.33 0.07 21.88
CA ALA A 76 7.45 0.71 22.54
C ALA A 76 7.62 0.23 24.00
N ALA A 77 6.51 0.10 24.75
CA ALA A 77 6.55 -0.43 26.11
C ALA A 77 7.07 -1.87 26.16
N VAL A 78 6.60 -2.74 25.27
CA VAL A 78 7.10 -4.13 25.15
C VAL A 78 8.60 -4.14 24.83
N TYR A 79 9.07 -3.26 23.93
CA TYR A 79 10.49 -3.16 23.62
C TYR A 79 11.35 -2.74 24.81
N LEU A 80 10.85 -1.78 25.62
CA LEU A 80 11.56 -1.30 26.80
C LEU A 80 11.54 -2.30 27.96
N ASP A 81 10.48 -3.09 28.10
CA ASP A 81 10.31 -4.10 29.15
C ASP A 81 11.04 -5.41 28.84
N SER A 82 11.23 -5.73 27.57
CA SER A 82 11.84 -6.99 27.11
C SER A 82 13.10 -6.77 26.27
N ASP A 83 13.06 -7.12 24.99
CA ASP A 83 14.16 -6.96 24.04
C ASP A 83 13.65 -6.78 22.60
N PHE A 84 14.58 -6.52 21.69
CA PHE A 84 14.26 -6.34 20.27
C PHE A 84 13.66 -7.61 19.64
N ALA A 85 14.15 -8.80 19.99
CA ALA A 85 13.71 -10.05 19.38
C ALA A 85 12.25 -10.37 19.72
N THR A 86 11.88 -10.15 20.98
CA THR A 86 10.53 -10.33 21.51
C THR A 86 9.56 -9.34 20.87
N CYS A 87 9.91 -8.05 20.82
CA CYS A 87 9.09 -7.03 20.17
C CYS A 87 8.95 -7.30 18.66
N ARG A 88 10.04 -7.69 17.98
CA ARG A 88 10.04 -8.09 16.57
C ARG A 88 9.07 -9.24 16.32
N ALA A 89 9.11 -10.30 17.13
CA ALA A 89 8.21 -11.44 17.01
C ALA A 89 6.74 -11.04 17.21
N LEU A 90 6.47 -10.17 18.20
CA LEU A 90 5.13 -9.65 18.44
C LEU A 90 4.60 -8.85 17.23
N ILE A 91 5.40 -7.93 16.69
CA ILE A 91 5.03 -7.12 15.52
C ILE A 91 4.73 -8.02 14.32
N ARG A 92 5.60 -9.00 14.03
CA ARG A 92 5.37 -9.94 12.92
C ARG A 92 4.09 -10.76 13.10
N ARG A 93 3.73 -11.11 14.34
CA ARG A 93 2.49 -11.81 14.64
C ARG A 93 1.27 -10.91 14.41
N LEU A 94 1.30 -9.68 14.93
CA LEU A 94 0.20 -8.71 14.80
C LEU A 94 -0.07 -8.33 13.33
N PHE A 95 1.00 -8.17 12.55
CA PHE A 95 0.93 -7.83 11.13
C PHE A 95 0.92 -9.06 10.22
N GLY A 96 0.80 -10.27 10.78
CA GLY A 96 0.97 -11.53 10.04
C GLY A 96 -0.03 -11.68 8.90
N GLN A 97 -1.28 -11.26 9.10
CA GLN A 97 -2.30 -11.30 8.05
C GLN A 97 -1.98 -10.34 6.90
N GLN A 98 -1.56 -9.11 7.22
CA GLN A 98 -1.21 -8.10 6.23
C GLN A 98 0.05 -8.49 5.46
N LEU A 99 1.04 -9.08 6.15
CA LEU A 99 2.26 -9.61 5.53
C LEU A 99 1.97 -10.84 4.65
N ALA A 100 1.01 -11.69 5.04
CA ALA A 100 0.59 -12.83 4.22
C ALA A 100 -0.23 -12.41 2.98
N ALA A 101 -0.96 -11.29 3.07
CA ALA A 101 -1.76 -10.73 1.98
C ALA A 101 -0.95 -9.83 1.02
N LEU A 102 0.37 -9.79 1.15
CA LEU A 102 1.23 -8.99 0.29
C LEU A 102 1.14 -9.47 -1.18
N PRO A 103 1.19 -8.55 -2.16
CA PRO A 103 1.06 -8.91 -3.57
C PRO A 103 2.28 -9.70 -4.08
N ALA A 104 2.17 -10.39 -5.21
CA ALA A 104 3.35 -11.02 -5.81
C ALA A 104 4.38 -9.95 -6.24
N ALA A 105 5.68 -10.29 -6.24
CA ALA A 105 6.77 -9.34 -6.50
C ALA A 105 6.66 -8.63 -7.86
N ASP A 106 6.13 -9.31 -8.87
CA ASP A 106 5.87 -8.76 -10.19
C ASP A 106 4.80 -7.66 -10.18
N GLN A 107 3.87 -7.71 -9.23
CA GLN A 107 2.78 -6.73 -9.09
C GLN A 107 3.22 -5.44 -8.37
N LEU A 108 4.40 -5.42 -7.75
CA LEU A 108 4.96 -4.21 -7.11
C LEU A 108 5.39 -3.16 -8.13
N LYS A 109 5.77 -3.62 -9.32
CA LYS A 109 6.21 -2.75 -10.41
C LYS A 109 5.03 -1.96 -10.95
N ASP A 110 5.30 -0.70 -11.28
CA ASP A 110 4.35 0.17 -11.95
C ASP A 110 3.81 -0.51 -13.23
N PRO A 111 2.48 -0.55 -13.47
CA PRO A 111 1.91 -1.20 -14.64
C PRO A 111 2.50 -0.72 -15.97
N LYS A 112 2.91 0.56 -16.07
CA LYS A 112 3.57 1.06 -17.28
C LYS A 112 4.95 0.43 -17.45
N THR A 113 5.72 0.33 -16.38
CA THR A 113 7.04 -0.34 -16.40
C THR A 113 6.91 -1.82 -16.70
N ARG A 114 5.94 -2.52 -16.09
CA ARG A 114 5.67 -3.93 -16.40
C ARG A 114 5.30 -4.15 -17.85
N LEU A 115 4.45 -3.28 -18.41
CA LEU A 115 4.06 -3.35 -19.82
C LEU A 115 5.27 -3.12 -20.73
N GLN A 116 6.10 -2.11 -20.42
CA GLN A 116 7.33 -1.85 -21.17
C GLN A 116 8.29 -3.04 -21.13
N GLU A 117 8.54 -3.61 -19.96
CA GLU A 117 9.42 -4.79 -19.80
C GLU A 117 8.85 -6.02 -20.56
N ALA A 118 7.54 -6.25 -20.50
CA ALA A 118 6.89 -7.36 -21.19
C ALA A 118 6.98 -7.24 -22.73
N LEU A 119 6.79 -6.04 -23.27
CA LEU A 119 6.91 -5.76 -24.70
C LEU A 119 8.36 -5.85 -25.17
N GLN A 120 9.30 -5.30 -24.39
CA GLN A 120 10.73 -5.41 -24.68
C GLN A 120 11.21 -6.87 -24.68
N ALA A 121 10.76 -7.69 -23.74
CA ALA A 121 11.07 -9.11 -23.70
C ALA A 121 10.56 -9.87 -24.94
N ARG A 122 9.49 -9.38 -25.57
CA ARG A 122 8.91 -9.91 -26.82
C ARG A 122 9.46 -9.23 -28.08
N GLN A 123 10.47 -8.37 -27.96
CA GLN A 123 11.04 -7.56 -29.05
C GLN A 123 9.99 -6.67 -29.78
N GLN A 124 8.95 -6.26 -29.06
CA GLN A 124 7.90 -5.37 -29.58
C GLN A 124 8.22 -3.91 -29.26
N ALA A 125 7.63 -3.00 -30.04
CA ALA A 125 7.73 -1.58 -29.78
C ALA A 125 7.11 -1.20 -28.42
N LEU A 126 7.58 -0.09 -27.86
CA LEU A 126 7.06 0.44 -26.60
C LEU A 126 5.62 0.95 -26.76
N PRO A 127 4.79 0.92 -25.69
CA PRO A 127 3.41 1.35 -25.76
C PRO A 127 3.31 2.87 -25.90
N VAL A 128 2.38 3.33 -26.73
CA VAL A 128 2.07 4.75 -26.96
C VAL A 128 0.82 5.11 -26.15
N TYR A 129 0.84 6.26 -25.46
CA TYR A 129 -0.27 6.74 -24.65
C TYR A 129 -0.78 8.09 -25.15
N ASP A 130 -2.07 8.16 -25.46
CA ASP A 130 -2.74 9.36 -25.95
C ASP A 130 -3.88 9.75 -25.01
N VAL A 131 -3.92 11.03 -24.60
CA VAL A 131 -5.07 11.57 -23.85
C VAL A 131 -6.20 11.83 -24.84
N LEU A 132 -7.30 11.08 -24.73
CA LEU A 132 -8.46 11.23 -25.60
C LEU A 132 -9.39 12.35 -25.12
N ALA A 133 -9.55 12.49 -23.81
CA ALA A 133 -10.43 13.47 -23.22
C ALA A 133 -9.98 13.86 -21.80
N VAL A 134 -10.27 15.11 -21.43
CA VAL A 134 -10.22 15.60 -20.06
C VAL A 134 -11.60 16.19 -19.76
N SER A 135 -12.23 15.74 -18.69
CA SER A 135 -13.58 16.15 -18.30
C SER A 135 -13.66 16.37 -16.80
N GLY A 136 -14.75 16.96 -16.32
CA GLY A 136 -14.95 17.24 -14.89
C GLY A 136 -14.38 18.59 -14.45
N GLU A 137 -14.78 19.00 -13.25
CA GLU A 137 -14.35 20.24 -12.61
C GLU A 137 -12.86 20.19 -12.23
N PRO A 138 -12.16 21.32 -12.07
CA PRO A 138 -10.73 21.35 -11.73
C PRO A 138 -10.33 20.51 -10.50
N HIS A 139 -11.25 20.35 -9.54
CA HIS A 139 -11.05 19.56 -8.32
C HIS A 139 -11.51 18.09 -8.43
N ASP A 140 -12.15 17.71 -9.55
CA ASP A 140 -12.65 16.36 -9.85
C ASP A 140 -12.46 16.02 -11.34
N GLN A 141 -11.25 16.27 -11.85
CA GLN A 141 -10.95 16.01 -13.26
C GLN A 141 -10.80 14.51 -13.53
N LYS A 142 -11.37 14.06 -14.65
CA LYS A 142 -11.22 12.73 -15.21
C LYS A 142 -10.48 12.80 -16.54
N PHE A 143 -9.41 12.02 -16.63
CA PHE A 143 -8.58 11.87 -17.81
C PHE A 143 -8.88 10.52 -18.46
N THR A 144 -9.27 10.53 -19.72
CA THR A 144 -9.42 9.32 -20.55
C THR A 144 -8.17 9.14 -21.38
N VAL A 145 -7.48 8.02 -21.22
CA VAL A 145 -6.22 7.71 -21.91
C VAL A 145 -6.35 6.42 -22.70
N ARG A 146 -5.90 6.45 -23.96
CA ARG A 146 -5.69 5.28 -24.81
C ARG A 146 -4.25 4.82 -24.69
N CYS A 147 -4.05 3.51 -24.53
CA CYS A 147 -2.76 2.84 -24.69
C CYS A 147 -2.83 1.99 -25.96
N THR A 148 -1.86 2.20 -26.86
CA THR A 148 -1.74 1.51 -28.15
C THR A 148 -0.43 0.74 -28.19
N ILE A 149 -0.48 -0.52 -28.62
CA ILE A 149 0.69 -1.38 -28.83
C ILE A 149 0.71 -1.79 -30.31
N ASP A 150 1.91 -1.89 -30.87
CA ASP A 150 2.14 -2.13 -32.31
C ASP A 150 1.52 -3.44 -32.84
N ASN A 151 1.23 -4.39 -31.97
CA ASN A 151 0.50 -5.62 -32.31
C ASN A 151 -1.01 -5.43 -32.51
N GLY A 152 -1.49 -4.19 -32.55
CA GLY A 152 -2.91 -3.85 -32.72
C GLY A 152 -3.72 -3.84 -31.42
N LEU A 153 -3.10 -4.17 -30.26
CA LEU A 153 -3.79 -4.11 -28.98
C LEU A 153 -3.99 -2.65 -28.56
N VAL A 154 -5.25 -2.29 -28.31
CA VAL A 154 -5.65 -0.95 -27.86
C VAL A 154 -6.53 -1.08 -26.62
N THR A 155 -6.17 -0.36 -25.58
CA THR A 155 -6.96 -0.27 -24.34
C THR A 155 -7.23 1.18 -24.00
N VAL A 156 -8.38 1.47 -23.38
CA VAL A 156 -8.76 2.82 -22.96
C VAL A 156 -9.16 2.76 -21.49
N ALA A 157 -8.61 3.67 -20.68
CA ALA A 157 -8.92 3.74 -19.27
C ALA A 157 -9.05 5.18 -18.79
N GLU A 158 -9.82 5.35 -17.72
CA GLU A 158 -10.01 6.63 -17.06
C GLU A 158 -9.23 6.70 -15.74
N GLY A 159 -8.87 7.92 -15.32
CA GLY A 159 -8.29 8.15 -14.02
C GLY A 159 -8.38 9.61 -13.58
N ALA A 160 -8.31 9.82 -12.26
CA ALA A 160 -8.33 11.16 -11.65
C ALA A 160 -7.08 12.03 -11.99
N SER A 161 -6.12 11.46 -12.70
CA SER A 161 -4.99 12.18 -13.28
C SER A 161 -4.53 11.46 -14.53
N ARG A 162 -3.84 12.17 -15.43
CA ARG A 162 -3.21 11.56 -16.62
C ARG A 162 -2.38 10.34 -16.25
N ARG A 163 -1.55 10.43 -15.19
CA ARG A 163 -0.71 9.32 -14.72
C ARG A 163 -1.52 8.10 -14.29
N LYS A 164 -2.62 8.29 -13.54
CA LYS A 164 -3.48 7.18 -13.09
C LYS A 164 -4.20 6.52 -14.27
N ALA A 165 -4.69 7.32 -15.22
CA ALA A 165 -5.33 6.82 -16.43
C ALA A 165 -4.36 6.00 -17.30
N GLU A 166 -3.13 6.48 -17.48
CA GLU A 166 -2.06 5.73 -18.19
C GLU A 166 -1.73 4.40 -17.49
N GLN A 167 -1.60 4.40 -16.16
CA GLN A 167 -1.33 3.18 -15.40
C GLN A 167 -2.45 2.15 -15.51
N GLU A 168 -3.71 2.60 -15.52
CA GLU A 168 -4.85 1.69 -15.64
C GLU A 168 -4.99 1.15 -17.07
N ALA A 169 -4.76 1.97 -18.10
CA ALA A 169 -4.71 1.50 -19.48
C ALA A 169 -3.59 0.45 -19.65
N ALA A 170 -2.40 0.71 -19.08
CA ALA A 170 -1.30 -0.25 -19.09
C ALA A 170 -1.65 -1.57 -18.38
N ARG A 171 -2.35 -1.50 -17.25
CA ARG A 171 -2.83 -2.67 -16.51
C ARG A 171 -3.83 -3.49 -17.34
N GLN A 172 -4.75 -2.84 -18.05
CA GLN A 172 -5.68 -3.53 -18.93
C GLN A 172 -4.95 -4.20 -20.09
N ALA A 173 -3.97 -3.53 -20.70
CA ALA A 173 -3.18 -4.10 -21.79
C ALA A 173 -2.37 -5.32 -21.32
N LEU A 174 -1.78 -5.27 -20.12
CA LEU A 174 -1.08 -6.42 -19.51
C LEU A 174 -1.97 -7.64 -19.29
N ARG A 175 -3.28 -7.47 -19.06
CA ARG A 175 -4.21 -8.60 -18.93
C ARG A 175 -4.57 -9.25 -20.26
N GLN A 176 -4.34 -8.54 -21.38
CA GLN A 176 -4.70 -8.97 -22.74
C GLN A 176 -3.46 -9.40 -23.56
N LEU A 177 -2.27 -9.32 -22.97
CA LEU A 177 -0.98 -9.76 -23.55
C LEU A 177 -0.67 -11.21 -23.20
#